data_AF-I4BTL8-F1
#
_entry.id   AF-I4BTL8-F1
#
_cell.length_a   1.000
_cell.length_b   1.000
_cell.length_c   1.000
_cell.angle_alpha   90.00
_cell.angle_beta   90.00
_cell.angle_gamma   90.00
#
_symmetry.space_group_name_H-M   'P 1'
#
loop_
_entity.id
_entity.type
_entity.pdbx_description
1 polymer ?
#
loop_
_entity_poly.entity_id
_entity_poly.type
_entity_poly.pdbx_seq_one_letter_code
_entity_poly.pdbx_strand_id
1 'polypeptide(L)'
;MEAPRDGVERLHHFVTARRRALGISRTQMFTRGGPSPSTMNKALTGDRGLSRSTLDRIDRALGWAPGSAQAVMSGGTPTSHIPAQSDEACPAHEHVVTVLESTRTQLRGALQLVEDLLGTGHGR
;
A
#
# COMPACT_ATOMS: atom_id res chain seq x y z
N MET A 1 0.68 17.21 -9.78
CA MET A 1 -0.68 17.79 -9.76
C MET A 1 -1.09 17.85 -8.30
N GLU A 2 -1.20 19.07 -7.76
CA GLU A 2 -1.59 19.33 -6.37
C GLU A 2 -2.94 18.64 -6.07
N ALA A 3 -3.11 18.07 -4.88
CA ALA A 3 -4.41 17.55 -4.47
C ALA A 3 -5.40 18.72 -4.30
N PRO A 4 -6.67 18.59 -4.75
CA PRO A 4 -7.71 19.58 -4.45
C PRO A 4 -7.81 19.85 -2.94
N ARG A 5 -8.23 21.06 -2.53
CA ARG A 5 -8.20 21.48 -1.12
C ARG A 5 -9.15 20.70 -0.21
N ASP A 6 -10.35 20.40 -0.70
CA ASP A 6 -11.41 19.71 0.04
C ASP A 6 -12.42 19.09 -0.94
N GLY A 7 -13.47 18.47 -0.40
CA GLY A 7 -14.60 17.94 -1.17
C GLY A 7 -14.38 16.58 -1.82
N VAL A 8 -15.31 16.20 -2.70
CA VAL A 8 -15.35 14.87 -3.34
C VAL A 8 -14.19 14.68 -4.31
N GLU A 9 -13.76 15.73 -5.02
CA GLU A 9 -12.62 15.67 -5.93
C GLU A 9 -11.32 15.35 -5.18
N ARG A 10 -11.12 15.93 -3.99
CA ARG A 10 -9.99 15.59 -3.12
C ARG A 10 -10.06 14.12 -2.72
N LEU A 11 -11.22 13.66 -2.26
CA LEU A 11 -11.40 12.25 -1.90
C LEU A 11 -11.08 11.33 -3.08
N HIS A 12 -11.56 11.65 -4.28
CA HIS A 12 -11.30 10.86 -5.49
C HIS A 12 -9.81 10.82 -5.86
N HIS A 13 -9.08 11.92 -5.69
CA HIS A 13 -7.63 11.96 -5.86
C HIS A 13 -6.93 10.95 -4.93
N PHE A 14 -7.21 10.99 -3.63
CA PHE A 14 -6.60 10.08 -2.64
C PHE A 14 -7.04 8.62 -2.83
N VAL A 15 -8.30 8.38 -3.16
CA VAL A 15 -8.81 7.03 -3.48
C VAL A 15 -8.06 6.46 -4.69
N THR A 16 -7.84 7.27 -5.72
CA THR A 16 -7.10 6.85 -6.93
C THR A 16 -5.64 6.54 -6.60
N ALA A 17 -4.98 7.40 -5.84
CA ALA A 17 -3.60 7.19 -5.41
C ALA A 17 -3.46 5.91 -4.57
N ARG A 18 -4.33 5.70 -3.57
CA ARG A 18 -4.31 4.52 -2.71
C ARG A 18 -4.61 3.24 -3.47
N ARG A 19 -5.59 3.26 -4.38
CA ARG A 19 -5.88 2.10 -5.25
C ARG A 19 -4.68 1.69 -6.09
N ARG A 20 -3.95 2.67 -6.65
CA ARG A 20 -2.72 2.43 -7.42
C ARG A 20 -1.64 1.82 -6.54
N ALA A 21 -1.43 2.36 -5.33
CA ALA A 21 -0.49 1.80 -4.36
C ALA A 21 -0.83 0.36 -3.94
N LEU A 22 -2.13 0.03 -3.84
CA LEU A 22 -2.61 -1.32 -3.54
C LEU A 22 -2.68 -2.25 -4.77
N GLY A 23 -2.39 -1.75 -5.98
CA GLY A 23 -2.44 -2.54 -7.22
C GLY A 23 -3.84 -3.02 -7.61
N ILE A 24 -4.92 -2.39 -7.13
CA ILE A 24 -6.30 -2.88 -7.34
C ILE A 24 -7.07 -2.11 -8.42
N SER A 25 -8.04 -2.77 -9.08
CA SER A 25 -8.97 -2.17 -10.06
C SER A 25 -10.27 -1.65 -9.41
N ARG A 26 -10.99 -0.70 -10.05
CA ARG A 26 -12.18 -0.08 -9.43
C ARG A 26 -13.24 -1.14 -9.10
N THR A 27 -13.36 -2.14 -9.95
CA THR A 27 -14.18 -3.32 -9.74
C THR A 27 -13.72 -4.12 -8.52
N GLN A 28 -12.42 -4.34 -8.34
CA GLN A 28 -11.89 -5.03 -7.15
C GLN A 28 -12.15 -4.25 -5.85
N MET A 29 -12.10 -2.91 -5.88
CA MET A 29 -12.50 -2.09 -4.73
C MET A 29 -13.98 -2.29 -4.38
N PHE A 30 -14.86 -2.38 -5.38
CA PHE A 30 -16.27 -2.69 -5.18
C PHE A 30 -16.47 -4.10 -4.60
N THR A 31 -15.74 -5.11 -5.12
CA THR A 31 -15.75 -6.48 -4.58
C THR A 31 -15.32 -6.53 -3.11
N ARG A 32 -14.42 -5.63 -2.68
CA ARG A 32 -14.00 -5.46 -1.27
C ARG A 32 -15.02 -4.73 -0.40
N GLY A 33 -16.23 -4.47 -0.90
CA GLY A 33 -17.30 -3.78 -0.17
C GLY A 33 -17.29 -2.25 -0.34
N GLY A 34 -16.40 -1.70 -1.17
CA GLY A 34 -16.42 -0.28 -1.53
C GLY A 34 -17.65 0.11 -2.35
N PRO A 35 -17.90 1.41 -2.58
CA PRO A 35 -19.00 1.87 -3.45
C PRO A 35 -18.79 1.45 -4.90
N SER A 36 -19.89 1.40 -5.67
CA SER A 36 -19.81 1.08 -7.10
C SER A 36 -19.05 2.19 -7.87
N PRO A 37 -18.39 1.87 -8.99
CA PRO A 37 -17.76 2.89 -9.84
C PRO A 37 -18.75 3.96 -10.31
N SER A 38 -20.00 3.57 -10.58
CA SER A 38 -21.09 4.48 -10.94
C SER A 38 -21.44 5.46 -9.81
N THR A 39 -21.52 4.97 -8.57
CA THR A 39 -21.75 5.81 -7.39
C THR A 39 -20.64 6.84 -7.21
N MET A 40 -19.39 6.43 -7.39
CA MET A 40 -18.24 7.33 -7.28
C MET A 40 -18.27 8.40 -8.37
N ASN A 41 -18.48 8.02 -9.63
CA ASN A 41 -18.58 8.98 -10.74
C ASN A 41 -19.75 9.97 -10.54
N LYS A 42 -20.91 9.49 -10.09
CA LYS A 42 -22.06 10.36 -9.79
C LYS A 42 -21.78 11.36 -8.68
N ALA A 43 -20.94 10.99 -7.71
CA ALA A 43 -20.54 11.89 -6.63
C ALA A 43 -19.57 12.98 -7.11
N LEU A 44 -18.76 12.73 -8.14
CA LEU A 44 -17.92 13.77 -8.76
C LEU A 44 -18.75 14.75 -9.59
N THR A 45 -19.71 14.25 -10.38
CA THR A 45 -20.51 15.09 -11.29
C THR A 45 -21.72 15.75 -10.63
N GLY A 46 -22.10 15.28 -9.45
CA GLY A 46 -23.30 15.73 -8.74
C GLY A 46 -22.98 16.69 -7.61
N ASP A 47 -23.95 17.53 -7.28
CA ASP A 47 -23.85 18.50 -6.16
C ASP A 47 -24.09 17.84 -4.79
N ARG A 48 -24.49 16.55 -4.78
CA ARG A 48 -24.80 15.81 -3.56
C ARG A 48 -23.56 15.05 -3.09
N GLY A 49 -23.05 15.43 -1.91
CA GLY A 49 -21.95 14.73 -1.25
C GLY A 49 -22.24 13.25 -0.94
N LEU A 50 -21.19 12.51 -0.58
CA LEU A 50 -21.30 11.10 -0.19
C LEU A 50 -21.93 10.96 1.21
N SER A 51 -22.77 9.95 1.39
CA SER A 51 -23.31 9.63 2.72
C SER A 51 -22.22 9.06 3.64
N ARG A 52 -22.39 9.23 4.96
CA ARG A 52 -21.48 8.66 5.97
C ARG A 52 -21.25 7.16 5.79
N SER A 53 -22.32 6.40 5.51
CA SER A 53 -22.23 4.97 5.20
C SER A 53 -21.33 4.68 3.99
N THR A 54 -21.35 5.54 2.98
CA THR A 54 -20.50 5.38 1.79
C THR A 54 -19.04 5.68 2.11
N LEU A 55 -18.78 6.69 2.95
CA LEU A 55 -17.45 7.03 3.43
C LEU A 55 -16.85 5.88 4.26
N ASP A 56 -17.63 5.30 5.17
CA ASP A 56 -17.18 4.13 5.95
C ASP A 56 -16.84 2.92 5.06
N ARG A 57 -17.61 2.71 3.98
CA ARG A 57 -17.31 1.67 2.98
C ARG A 57 -16.00 1.95 2.22
N ILE A 58 -15.72 3.21 1.92
CA ILE A 58 -14.45 3.63 1.29
C ILE A 58 -13.29 3.34 2.26
N ASP A 59 -13.43 3.72 3.52
CA ASP A 59 -12.40 3.49 4.54
C ASP A 59 -12.04 2.00 4.63
N ARG A 60 -13.05 1.15 4.78
CA ARG A 60 -12.86 -0.31 4.85
C ARG A 60 -12.22 -0.88 3.59
N ALA A 61 -12.72 -0.51 2.40
CA ALA A 61 -12.24 -1.09 1.14
C ALA A 61 -10.79 -0.72 0.80
N LEU A 62 -10.29 0.40 1.35
CA LEU A 62 -8.92 0.89 1.13
C LEU A 62 -7.97 0.62 2.30
N GLY A 63 -8.46 -0.02 3.37
CA GLY A 63 -7.70 -0.25 4.60
C GLY A 63 -7.32 1.06 5.30
N TRP A 64 -8.19 2.06 5.26
CA TRP A 64 -8.05 3.28 6.04
C TRP A 64 -8.74 3.15 7.39
N ALA A 65 -8.27 3.95 8.36
CA ALA A 65 -8.92 4.09 9.65
C ALA A 65 -10.31 4.71 9.48
N PRO A 66 -11.31 4.30 10.27
CA PRO A 66 -12.66 4.87 10.22
C PRO A 66 -12.63 6.40 10.33
N GLY A 67 -13.35 7.08 9.43
CA GLY A 67 -13.41 8.54 9.37
C GLY A 67 -12.33 9.18 8.50
N SER A 68 -11.40 8.40 7.94
CA SER A 68 -10.35 8.93 7.07
C SER A 68 -10.92 9.57 5.80
N ALA A 69 -11.90 8.94 5.15
CA ALA A 69 -12.56 9.48 3.97
C ALA A 69 -13.27 10.80 4.28
N GLN A 70 -13.90 10.91 5.44
CA GLN A 70 -14.49 12.17 5.92
C GLN A 70 -13.42 13.24 6.15
N ALA A 71 -12.33 12.90 6.83
CA ALA A 71 -11.23 13.83 7.08
C ALA A 71 -10.61 14.34 5.78
N VAL A 72 -10.45 13.48 4.78
CA VAL A 72 -9.99 13.87 3.44
C VAL A 72 -10.95 14.84 2.79
N MET A 73 -12.27 14.59 2.83
CA MET A 73 -13.26 15.53 2.30
C MET A 73 -13.21 16.90 2.99
N SER A 74 -12.79 16.97 4.25
CA SER A 74 -12.60 18.21 5.01
C SER A 74 -11.22 18.86 4.82
N GLY A 75 -10.38 18.33 3.92
CA GLY A 75 -9.06 18.87 3.62
C GLY A 75 -7.90 18.23 4.40
N GLY A 76 -8.19 17.28 5.28
CA GLY A 76 -7.19 16.46 5.96
C GLY A 76 -6.53 15.42 5.05
N THR A 77 -5.79 14.49 5.67
CA THR A 77 -5.10 13.38 5.01
C THR A 77 -5.62 12.04 5.52
N PRO A 78 -5.68 10.99 4.68
CA PRO A 78 -6.20 9.69 5.10
C PRO A 78 -5.19 8.98 6.02
N THR A 79 -5.69 8.34 7.08
CA THR A 79 -4.87 7.50 7.96
C THR A 79 -5.04 6.05 7.55
N SER A 80 -3.95 5.33 7.26
CA SER A 80 -4.05 3.91 6.88
C SER A 80 -3.96 3.01 8.10
N HIS A 81 -4.76 1.94 8.15
CA HIS A 81 -4.45 0.73 8.92
C HIS A 81 -3.34 -0.02 8.17
N ILE A 82 -2.17 0.60 8.03
CA ILE A 82 -0.98 -0.24 8.02
C ILE A 82 -0.87 -0.62 9.49
N PRO A 83 -0.95 -1.90 9.90
CA PRO A 83 -0.40 -2.24 11.20
C PRO A 83 0.98 -1.60 11.16
N ALA A 84 1.22 -0.60 12.02
CA ALA A 84 2.57 -0.07 12.19
C ALA A 84 3.45 -1.31 12.19
N GLN A 85 4.51 -1.33 11.39
CA GLN A 85 5.49 -2.39 11.50
C GLN A 85 5.82 -2.42 12.99
N SER A 86 5.22 -3.34 13.72
CA SER A 86 5.40 -3.38 15.14
C SER A 86 6.83 -3.80 15.23
N ASP A 87 7.68 -2.88 15.68
CA ASP A 87 9.02 -3.18 16.20
C ASP A 87 8.96 -4.18 17.36
N GLU A 88 7.78 -4.69 17.71
CA GLU A 88 7.65 -5.98 18.37
C GLU A 88 8.01 -7.09 17.39
N ALA A 89 9.30 -7.42 17.41
CA ALA A 89 9.89 -8.61 16.81
C ALA A 89 9.01 -9.84 17.08
N CYS A 90 8.14 -10.15 16.13
CA CYS A 90 7.57 -11.48 16.07
C CYS A 90 8.75 -12.41 15.81
N PRO A 91 9.07 -13.38 16.68
CA PRO A 91 10.29 -14.18 16.57
C PRO A 91 10.38 -14.93 15.22
N ALA A 92 9.24 -15.17 14.57
CA ALA A 92 9.18 -15.70 13.21
C ALA A 92 9.79 -14.75 12.16
N HIS A 93 9.61 -13.43 12.28
CA HIS A 93 10.19 -12.45 11.37
C HIS A 93 11.71 -12.33 11.57
N GLU A 94 12.17 -12.28 12.82
CA GLU A 94 13.60 -12.26 13.15
C GLU A 94 14.33 -13.51 12.64
N HIS A 95 13.72 -14.69 12.78
CA HIS A 95 14.28 -15.93 12.25
C HIS A 95 14.36 -15.91 10.71
N VAL A 96 13.31 -15.44 10.03
CA VAL A 96 13.32 -15.31 8.55
C VAL A 96 14.42 -14.34 8.11
N VAL A 97 14.55 -13.19 8.76
CA VAL A 97 15.61 -12.21 8.46
C VAL A 97 17.00 -12.83 8.67
N THR A 98 17.19 -13.53 9.78
CA THR A 98 18.46 -14.19 10.10
C THR A 98 18.83 -15.25 9.06
N VAL A 99 17.86 -16.06 8.63
CA VAL A 99 18.06 -17.07 7.58
C VAL A 99 18.46 -16.41 6.27
N LEU A 100 17.78 -15.34 5.85
CA LEU A 100 18.10 -14.62 4.62
C LEU A 100 19.51 -14.01 4.63
N GLU A 101 19.92 -13.40 5.75
CA GLU A 101 21.26 -12.82 5.90
C GLU A 101 22.36 -13.90 5.91
N SER A 102 22.08 -15.04 6.55
CA SER A 102 22.96 -16.20 6.53
C SER A 102 23.12 -16.74 5.11
N THR A 103 22.02 -16.97 4.39
CA THR A 103 22.05 -17.44 3.00
C THR A 103 22.79 -16.44 2.09
N ARG A 104 22.57 -15.14 2.25
CA ARG A 104 23.29 -14.10 1.52
C ARG A 104 24.81 -14.17 1.76
N THR A 105 25.22 -14.36 3.00
CA THR A 105 26.64 -14.49 3.37
C THR A 105 27.25 -15.75 2.78
N GLN A 106 26.54 -16.88 2.85
CA GLN A 106 26.98 -18.15 2.27
C GLN A 106 27.14 -18.06 0.75
N LEU A 107 26.17 -17.46 0.05
CA LEU A 107 26.24 -17.25 -1.40
C LEU A 107 27.45 -16.40 -1.78
N ARG A 108 27.73 -15.33 -1.03
CA ARG A 108 28.89 -14.47 -1.26
C ARG A 108 30.21 -15.24 -1.10
N GLY A 109 30.32 -16.05 -0.05
CA GLY A 109 31.50 -16.90 0.16
C GLY A 109 31.68 -17.93 -0.95
N ALA A 110 30.60 -18.58 -1.37
CA ALA A 110 30.63 -19.54 -2.48
C ALA A 110 31.09 -18.89 -3.79
N LEU A 111 30.60 -17.69 -4.10
CA LEU A 111 31.02 -16.94 -5.29
C LEU A 111 32.52 -16.60 -5.24
N GLN A 112 33.03 -16.16 -4.08
CA GLN A 112 34.44 -15.84 -3.92
C GLN A 112 35.35 -17.06 -4.08
N LEU A 113 34.93 -18.23 -3.57
CA LEU A 113 35.67 -19.48 -3.78
C LEU A 113 35.73 -19.89 -5.26
N VAL A 114 34.64 -19.67 -6.00
CA VAL A 114 34.61 -19.94 -7.45
C VAL A 114 35.55 -18.99 -8.18
N GLU A 115 35.56 -17.70 -7.83
CA GLU A 115 36.49 -16.71 -8.39
C GLU A 115 37.96 -17.07 -8.11
N ASP A 116 38.28 -17.48 -6.88
CA ASP A 116 39.64 -17.90 -6.51
C ASP A 116 40.08 -19.15 -7.28
N LEU A 117 39.21 -20.14 -7.45
CA LEU A 117 39.50 -21.35 -8.24
C LEU A 117 39.69 -21.05 -9.73
N LEU A 118 38.95 -20.10 -10.28
CA LEU A 118 39.10 -19.68 -11.68
C LEU A 118 40.33 -18.78 -11.88
N GLY A 119 40.66 -17.93 -10.91
CA GLY A 119 41.83 -17.04 -10.92
C GLY A 119 43.16 -17.77 -10.72
N THR A 120 43.17 -18.84 -9.93
CA THR A 120 44.36 -19.68 -9.70
C THR A 120 44.77 -20.54 -10.91
N GLY A 121 43.94 -20.62 -11.96
CA GLY A 121 44.23 -21.35 -13.20
C GLY A 121 45.15 -20.66 -14.20
N HIS A 122 45.51 -19.38 -14.03
CA HIS A 122 46.31 -18.61 -15.00
C HIS A 122 47.82 -18.53 -14.68
N GLY A 123 48.30 -19.31 -13.72
CA GLY A 123 49.69 -19.27 -13.29
C GLY A 123 50.33 -20.66 -13.24
N ARG A 124 50.47 -21.34 -14.37
CA ARG A 124 51.47 -22.40 -14.54
C ARG A 124 51.73 -22.77 -15.99
#